data_AF-A0A7C7DK38-F1
#
_entry.id   AF-A0A7C7DK38-F1
#
_cell.length_a   1.000
_cell.length_b   1.000
_cell.length_c   1.000
_cell.angle_alpha   90.00
_cell.angle_beta   90.00
_cell.angle_gamma   90.00
#
_symmetry.space_group_name_H-M   'P 1'
#
loop_
_entity.id
_entity.type
_entity.pdbx_description
1 polymer ?
#
loop_
_entity_poly.entity_id
_entity_poly.type
_entity_poly.pdbx_seq_one_letter_code
_entity_poly.pdbx_strand_id
1 'polypeptide(L)' 'MYANKINKKPKIIYFKYIEEKASIQWIDDSTVIINNVKLHLPNDKYVKK' A
#
# COMPACT_ATOMS: atom_id res chain seq x y z
N MET A 1 28.07 -4.35 -28.44
CA MET A 1 27.22 -3.52 -27.55
C MET A 1 26.21 -2.77 -28.41
N TYR A 2 24.95 -3.19 -28.41
CA TYR A 2 23.88 -2.49 -29.16
C TYR A 2 23.05 -1.68 -28.16
N ALA A 3 23.31 -0.38 -28.07
CA ALA A 3 22.45 0.52 -27.30
C ALA A 3 21.25 0.90 -28.17
N ASN A 4 20.04 0.55 -27.72
CA ASN A 4 18.78 0.90 -28.38
C ASN A 4 18.62 2.43 -28.44
N LYS A 5 19.00 3.04 -29.56
CA LYS A 5 18.78 4.47 -29.85
C LYS A 5 17.34 4.72 -30.27
N ILE A 6 16.40 4.54 -29.34
CA ILE A 6 15.02 4.96 -29.57
C ILE A 6 14.88 6.36 -28.99
N ASN A 7 14.92 7.39 -29.85
CA ASN A 7 14.72 8.80 -29.51
C ASN A 7 13.23 9.07 -29.24
N LYS A 8 12.66 8.42 -28.21
CA LYS A 8 11.30 8.68 -27.74
C LYS A 8 11.38 9.70 -26.61
N LYS A 9 10.59 10.78 -26.72
CA LYS A 9 10.40 11.73 -25.62
C LYS A 9 10.06 10.94 -24.36
N PRO A 10 10.74 11.18 -23.22
CA PRO A 10 10.42 10.48 -21.98
C PRO A 10 8.96 10.76 -21.65
N LYS A 11 8.13 9.71 -21.60
CA LYS A 11 6.78 9.82 -21.06
C LYS A 11 6.95 10.05 -19.56
N ILE A 12 6.43 11.16 -19.05
CA ILE A 12 6.37 11.39 -17.60
C ILE A 12 5.39 10.36 -17.03
N ILE A 13 5.91 9.36 -16.35
CA ILE A 13 5.12 8.37 -15.63
C ILE A 13 4.72 9.02 -14.31
N TYR A 14 3.51 9.55 -14.25
CA TYR A 14 2.90 9.90 -12.97
C TYR A 14 2.45 8.60 -12.34
N PHE A 15 3.20 8.09 -11.38
CA PHE A 15 2.68 7.08 -10.47
C PHE A 15 1.55 7.75 -9.67
N LYS A 16 0.33 7.71 -10.20
CA LYS A 16 -0.85 8.01 -9.41
C LYS A 16 -1.09 6.78 -8.55
N TYR A 17 -0.24 6.59 -7.55
CA TYR A 17 -0.49 5.64 -6.47
C TYR A 17 -1.84 6.08 -5.88
N ILE A 18 -2.89 5.33 -6.18
CA ILE A 18 -4.09 5.40 -5.36
C ILE A 18 -3.65 4.70 -4.08
N GLU A 19 -3.09 5.48 -3.17
CA GLU A 19 -2.97 5.04 -1.79
C GLU A 19 -4.42 4.89 -1.32
N GLU A 20 -4.91 3.64 -1.31
CA GLU A 20 -6.13 3.30 -0.58
C GLU A 20 -5.95 3.91 0.81
N LYS A 21 -6.71 4.98 1.11
CA LYS A 21 -6.59 5.68 2.40
C LYS A 21 -6.88 4.67 3.49
N ALA A 22 -5.84 4.17 4.15
CA ALA A 22 -5.98 3.25 5.26
C ALA A 22 -6.41 4.04 6.49
N SER A 23 -7.57 3.69 7.06
CA SER A 23 -7.99 4.20 8.36
C SER A 23 -7.51 3.23 9.43
N ILE A 24 -6.61 3.72 10.29
CA ILE A 24 -6.04 2.95 11.40
C ILE A 24 -6.47 3.61 12.71
N GLN A 25 -7.11 2.84 13.59
CA GLN A 25 -7.52 3.30 14.91
C GLN A 25 -7.17 2.26 15.96
N TRP A 26 -6.42 2.68 16.98
CA TRP A 26 -6.15 1.88 18.18
C TRP A 26 -7.28 2.07 19.17
N ILE A 27 -7.75 0.97 19.76
CA ILE A 27 -8.77 1.02 20.82
C ILE A 27 -8.20 0.62 22.19
N ASP A 28 -7.11 -0.14 22.20
CA ASP A 28 -6.30 -0.49 23.37
C ASP A 28 -4.91 -0.98 22.91
N ASP A 29 -4.06 -1.37 23.86
CA ASP A 29 -2.68 -1.77 23.62
C ASP A 29 -2.53 -3.05 22.78
N SER A 30 -3.56 -3.90 22.73
CA SER A 30 -3.53 -5.18 22.00
C SER A 30 -4.48 -5.22 20.81
N THR A 31 -5.23 -4.15 20.54
CA THR A 31 -6.32 -4.18 19.56
C THR A 31 -6.33 -2.95 18.66
N VAL A 32 -6.33 -3.22 17.35
CA VAL A 32 -6.34 -2.20 16.30
C VAL A 32 -7.46 -2.48 15.29
N ILE A 33 -8.04 -1.41 14.76
CA ILE A 33 -9.02 -1.45 13.67
C ILE A 33 -8.36 -0.85 12.43
N ILE A 34 -8.24 -1.64 11.37
CA ILE A 34 -7.69 -1.24 10.07
C ILE A 34 -8.77 -1.43 9.00
N ASN A 35 -9.26 -0.35 8.39
CA ASN A 35 -10.29 -0.40 7.34
C ASN A 35 -11.52 -1.24 7.75
N ASN A 36 -12.01 -1.01 8.97
CA ASN A 36 -13.12 -1.73 9.61
C ASN A 36 -12.83 -3.21 9.97
N VAL A 37 -11.59 -3.69 9.77
CA VAL A 37 -11.15 -5.00 10.26
C VAL A 37 -10.52 -4.86 11.63
N LYS A 38 -11.10 -5.52 12.63
CA LYS A 38 -10.55 -5.59 13.98
C LYS A 38 -9.50 -6.70 14.05
N LEU A 39 -8.33 -6.39 14.61
CA LEU A 39 -7.22 -7.32 14.78
C LEU A 39 -6.77 -7.30 16.25
N HIS A 40 -6.58 -8.48 16.83
CA HIS A 40 -5.99 -8.67 18.15
C HIS A 40 -4.50 -9.08 18.02
N LEU A 41 -3.61 -8.14 18.29
CA LEU A 41 -2.16 -8.35 18.23
C LEU A 41 -1.65 -9.09 19.48
N PRO A 42 -0.61 -9.94 19.35
CA PRO A 42 0.18 -10.21 18.14
C PRO A 42 -0.33 -11.38 17.29
N ASN A 43 -1.43 -12.03 17.69
CA ASN A 43 -1.85 -13.31 17.12
C ASN A 43 -2.59 -13.15 15.78
N ASP A 44 -3.34 -12.07 15.61
CA ASP A 44 -4.08 -11.80 14.38
C ASP A 44 -3.20 -11.11 13.33
N LYS A 45 -3.42 -11.49 12.08
CA LYS A 45 -2.78 -10.86 10.92
C LYS A 45 -3.83 -10.47 9.89
N TYR A 46 -3.66 -9.27 9.35
CA TYR A 46 -4.42 -8.87 8.18
C TYR A 46 -3.97 -9.69 6.96
N VAL A 47 -4.88 -10.47 6.38
CA VAL A 47 -4.63 -11.16 5.10
C VAL A 47 -5.51 -10.50 4.05
N LYS A 48 -4.90 -9.72 3.14
CA LYS A 48 -5.59 -9.22 1.94
C LYS A 48 -5.92 -10.45 1.08
N LYS A 49 -7.22 -10.74 0.91
CA LYS A 49 -7.69 -11.78 -0.02
C LYS A 49 -7.52 -11.31 -1.47
#